data_AF-A0A7W1AGH9-F1
#
_entry.id   AF-A0A7W1AGH9-F1
#
_cell.length_a   1.000
_cell.length_b   1.000
_cell.length_c   1.000
_cell.angle_alpha   90.00
_cell.angle_beta   90.00
_cell.angle_gamma   90.00
#
_symmetry.space_group_name_H-M   'P 1'
#
loop_
_entity.id
_entity.type
_entity.pdbx_description
1 polymer ?
#
loop_
_entity_poly.entity_id
_entity_poly.type
_entity_poly.pdbx_seq_one_letter_code
_entity_poly.pdbx_strand_id
1 'polypeptide(L)'
;MPLGTKIFAGAALVVMAALGTALLVTRGRTDEAAQASSARALRATRSAIGDALVSRSRSLRQLTAALVQVPAYVSRIGEALRTDDRANLLDQADELRAQTGADWVLIVDEGGVLKAWTAQRAAADEDFSAGALIGRALEGRTTEGL
;
A
#
# COMPACT_ATOMS: atom_id res chain seq x y z
N MET A 1 -1.75 -74.61 -12.12
CA MET A 1 -1.76 -73.63 -11.01
C MET A 1 -2.82 -74.05 -9.98
N PRO A 2 -2.46 -74.23 -8.70
CA PRO A 2 -3.42 -74.60 -7.67
C PRO A 2 -4.46 -73.48 -7.47
N LEU A 3 -5.71 -73.87 -7.23
CA LEU A 3 -6.89 -72.99 -7.19
C LEU A 3 -6.75 -71.84 -6.17
N GLY A 4 -6.04 -72.09 -5.06
CA GLY A 4 -5.77 -71.09 -4.02
C GLY A 4 -4.91 -69.91 -4.49
N THR A 5 -3.95 -70.12 -5.39
CA THR A 5 -3.10 -69.04 -5.93
C THR A 5 -3.91 -68.08 -6.80
N LYS A 6 -4.92 -68.56 -7.53
CA LYS A 6 -5.78 -67.72 -8.39
C LYS A 6 -6.70 -66.83 -7.57
N ILE A 7 -7.24 -67.35 -6.46
CA ILE A 7 -8.13 -66.61 -5.55
C ILE A 7 -7.33 -65.54 -4.78
N PHE A 8 -6.15 -65.91 -4.27
CA PHE A 8 -5.27 -64.97 -3.57
C PHE A 8 -4.79 -63.84 -4.49
N ALA A 9 -4.43 -64.16 -5.73
CA ALA A 9 -4.06 -63.17 -6.74
C ALA A 9 -5.23 -62.23 -7.07
N GLY A 10 -6.46 -62.74 -7.17
CA GLY A 10 -7.65 -61.93 -7.39
C GLY A 10 -7.92 -60.96 -6.24
N ALA A 11 -7.85 -61.43 -5.00
CA ALA A 11 -8.05 -60.58 -3.81
C ALA A 11 -6.96 -59.51 -3.68
N ALA A 12 -5.69 -59.86 -3.92
CA ALA A 12 -4.58 -58.91 -3.91
C ALA A 12 -4.74 -57.81 -4.96
N LEU A 13 -5.22 -58.16 -6.17
CA LEU A 13 -5.46 -57.20 -7.26
C LEU A 13 -6.59 -56.23 -6.91
N VAL A 14 -7.66 -56.70 -6.30
CA VAL A 14 -8.77 -55.85 -5.81
C VAL A 14 -8.30 -54.87 -4.75
N VAL A 15 -7.49 -55.32 -3.79
CA VAL A 15 -6.93 -54.45 -2.73
C VAL A 15 -6.01 -53.39 -3.33
N MET A 16 -5.12 -53.78 -4.25
CA MET A 16 -4.23 -52.84 -4.95
C MET A 16 -5.00 -51.80 -5.77
N ALA A 17 -6.07 -52.21 -6.46
CA ALA A 17 -6.93 -51.30 -7.21
C ALA A 17 -7.68 -50.32 -6.30
N ALA A 18 -8.22 -50.80 -5.17
CA ALA A 18 -8.91 -49.97 -4.19
C ALA A 18 -7.95 -48.94 -3.55
N LEU A 19 -6.74 -49.39 -3.16
CA LEU A 19 -5.71 -48.52 -2.60
C LEU A 19 -5.22 -47.48 -3.63
N GLY A 20 -4.96 -47.89 -4.87
CA GLY A 20 -4.54 -46.97 -5.93
C GLY A 20 -5.59 -45.89 -6.21
N THR A 21 -6.87 -46.28 -6.24
CA THR A 21 -7.99 -45.33 -6.43
C THR A 21 -8.11 -44.36 -5.26
N ALA A 22 -8.03 -44.85 -4.02
CA ALA A 22 -8.05 -44.01 -2.84
C ALA A 22 -6.88 -43.01 -2.82
N LEU A 23 -5.67 -43.46 -3.21
CA LEU A 23 -4.49 -42.61 -3.27
C LEU A 23 -4.61 -41.51 -4.33
N LEU A 24 -5.13 -41.84 -5.52
CA LEU A 24 -5.36 -40.89 -6.61
C LEU A 24 -6.40 -39.82 -6.22
N VAL A 25 -7.52 -40.23 -5.60
CA VAL A 25 -8.56 -39.30 -5.13
C VAL A 25 -8.01 -38.37 -4.04
N THR A 26 -7.26 -38.91 -3.07
CA THR A 26 -6.64 -38.10 -2.02
C THR A 26 -5.65 -37.09 -2.61
N ARG A 27 -4.81 -37.52 -3.57
CA ARG A 27 -3.83 -36.64 -4.22
C ARG A 27 -4.48 -35.47 -4.98
N GLY A 28 -5.52 -35.74 -5.76
CA GLY A 28 -6.26 -34.69 -6.47
C GLY A 28 -6.89 -33.67 -5.52
N ARG A 29 -7.49 -34.15 -4.42
CA ARG A 29 -8.09 -33.28 -3.40
C ARG A 29 -7.06 -32.46 -2.63
N THR A 30 -5.86 -32.99 -2.38
CA THR A 30 -4.79 -32.23 -1.72
C THR A 30 -4.25 -31.11 -2.61
N ASP A 31 -4.14 -31.33 -3.92
CA ASP A 31 -3.66 -30.30 -4.86
C ASP A 31 -4.69 -29.18 -5.01
N GLU A 32 -5.98 -29.50 -5.11
CA GLU A 32 -7.06 -28.51 -5.12
C GLU A 32 -7.14 -27.72 -3.80
N ALA A 33 -7.00 -28.40 -2.66
CA ALA A 33 -7.00 -27.75 -1.35
C ALA A 33 -5.81 -26.81 -1.15
N ALA A 34 -4.62 -27.21 -1.60
CA ALA A 34 -3.39 -26.42 -1.53
C ALA A 34 -3.43 -25.19 -2.47
N GLN A 35 -3.98 -25.34 -3.66
CA GLN A 35 -4.20 -24.21 -4.57
C GLN A 35 -5.24 -23.24 -4.00
N ALA A 36 -6.35 -23.75 -3.46
CA ALA A 36 -7.39 -22.94 -2.85
C ALA A 36 -6.91 -22.24 -1.55
N SER A 37 -6.04 -22.86 -0.75
CA SER A 37 -5.44 -22.21 0.43
C SER A 37 -4.46 -21.10 0.02
N SER A 38 -3.61 -21.35 -0.98
CA SER A 38 -2.66 -20.34 -1.49
C SER A 38 -3.38 -19.14 -2.10
N ALA A 39 -4.40 -19.38 -2.92
CA ALA A 39 -5.22 -18.32 -3.50
C ALA A 39 -6.01 -17.54 -2.44
N ARG A 40 -6.46 -18.19 -1.36
CA ARG A 40 -7.08 -17.51 -0.21
C ARG A 40 -6.08 -16.66 0.56
N ALA A 41 -4.90 -17.21 0.85
CA ALA A 41 -3.84 -16.49 1.54
C ALA A 41 -3.41 -15.25 0.75
N LEU A 42 -3.18 -15.37 -0.56
CA LEU A 42 -2.81 -14.23 -1.39
C LEU A 42 -3.90 -13.16 -1.45
N ARG A 43 -5.18 -13.54 -1.52
CA ARG A 43 -6.30 -12.59 -1.44
C ARG A 43 -6.37 -11.90 -0.08
N ALA A 44 -6.20 -12.64 1.00
CA ALA A 44 -6.16 -12.07 2.35
C ALA A 44 -5.00 -11.07 2.51
N THR A 45 -3.80 -11.42 2.03
CA THR A 45 -2.65 -10.51 2.04
C THR A 45 -2.90 -9.25 1.20
N ARG A 46 -3.45 -9.40 -0.01
CA ARG A 46 -3.81 -8.24 -0.85
C ARG A 46 -4.83 -7.33 -0.16
N SER A 47 -5.86 -7.91 0.46
CA SER A 47 -6.84 -7.15 1.24
C SER A 47 -6.18 -6.42 2.40
N ALA A 48 -5.36 -7.12 3.19
CA ALA A 48 -4.69 -6.54 4.35
C ALA A 48 -3.73 -5.39 3.96
N ILE A 49 -3.00 -5.53 2.85
CA ILE A 49 -2.16 -4.44 2.31
C ILE A 49 -3.03 -3.26 1.88
N GLY A 50 -4.12 -3.51 1.15
CA GLY A 50 -5.06 -2.46 0.74
C GLY A 50 -5.65 -1.72 1.94
N ASP A 51 -6.12 -2.46 2.95
CA ASP A 51 -6.68 -1.90 4.17
C ASP A 51 -5.65 -1.07 4.95
N ALA A 52 -4.40 -1.54 5.02
CA ALA A 52 -3.31 -0.81 5.67
C ALA A 52 -2.97 0.50 4.94
N LEU A 53 -2.91 0.48 3.59
CA LEU A 53 -2.67 1.68 2.78
C LEU A 53 -3.80 2.70 2.91
N VAL A 54 -5.05 2.25 2.85
CA VAL A 54 -6.23 3.12 3.03
C VAL A 54 -6.23 3.73 4.44
N SER A 55 -5.92 2.94 5.46
CA SER A 55 -5.83 3.41 6.84
C SER A 55 -4.72 4.48 7.00
N ARG A 56 -3.55 4.26 6.40
CA ARG A 56 -2.45 5.23 6.41
C ARG A 56 -2.79 6.52 5.65
N SER A 57 -3.38 6.43 4.45
CA SER A 57 -3.83 7.61 3.69
C SER A 57 -4.83 8.43 4.50
N ARG A 58 -5.83 7.77 5.11
CA ARG A 58 -6.84 8.43 5.94
C ARG A 58 -6.22 9.14 7.15
N SER A 59 -5.28 8.47 7.84
CA SER A 59 -4.59 9.02 9.01
C SER A 59 -3.78 10.26 8.64
N LEU A 60 -2.99 10.19 7.56
CA LEU A 60 -2.23 11.33 7.04
C LEU A 60 -3.15 12.50 6.69
N ARG A 61 -4.26 12.25 5.98
CA ARG A 61 -5.24 13.29 5.65
C ARG A 61 -5.83 13.96 6.89
N GLN A 62 -6.22 13.18 7.90
CA GLN A 62 -6.83 13.70 9.11
C GLN A 62 -5.84 14.56 9.91
N LEU A 63 -4.60 14.09 10.09
CA LEU A 63 -3.57 14.84 10.81
C LEU A 63 -3.21 16.13 10.06
N THR A 64 -2.98 16.07 8.75
CA THR A 64 -2.66 17.26 7.95
C THR A 64 -3.83 18.25 7.95
N ALA A 65 -5.08 17.79 7.82
CA ALA A 65 -6.25 18.67 7.87
C ALA A 65 -6.39 19.38 9.23
N ALA A 66 -6.09 18.69 10.34
CA ALA A 66 -6.09 19.31 11.66
C ALA A 66 -4.99 20.37 11.80
N LEU A 67 -3.80 20.12 11.26
CA LEU A 67 -2.67 21.07 11.33
C LEU A 67 -2.91 22.32 10.48
N VAL A 68 -3.50 22.18 9.29
CA VAL A 68 -3.84 23.32 8.42
C VAL A 68 -4.96 24.19 9.02
N GLN A 69 -5.76 23.67 9.96
CA GLN A 69 -6.76 24.48 10.68
C GLN A 69 -6.14 25.36 11.78
N VAL A 70 -4.87 25.17 12.13
CA VAL A 70 -4.20 25.99 13.14
C VAL A 70 -3.68 27.28 12.49
N PRO A 71 -4.22 28.47 12.84
CA PRO A 71 -3.89 29.71 12.13
C PRO A 71 -2.39 30.05 12.15
N ALA A 72 -1.72 29.77 13.28
CA ALA A 72 -0.30 30.02 13.44
C ALA A 72 0.55 29.23 12.42
N TYR A 73 0.19 27.98 12.11
CA TYR A 73 0.91 27.19 11.10
C TYR A 73 0.77 27.82 9.71
N VAL A 74 -0.46 28.14 9.31
CA VAL A 74 -0.73 28.74 8.00
C VAL A 74 -0.05 30.10 7.86
N SER A 75 -0.09 30.93 8.91
CA SER A 75 0.57 32.25 8.89
C SER A 75 2.10 32.13 8.77
N ARG A 76 2.74 31.18 9.47
CA ARG A 76 4.19 30.98 9.36
C ARG A 76 4.62 30.49 7.98
N ILE A 77 3.87 29.55 7.39
CA ILE A 77 4.14 29.07 6.03
C ILE A 77 3.94 30.23 5.04
N GLY A 78 2.85 30.98 5.17
CA GLY A 78 2.55 32.12 4.31
C GLY A 78 3.58 33.25 4.38
N GLU A 79 4.08 33.57 5.57
CA GLU A 79 5.19 34.54 5.74
C GLU A 79 6.47 34.05 5.06
N ALA A 80 6.85 32.80 5.29
CA ALA A 80 8.05 32.21 4.71
C ALA A 80 7.95 32.13 3.18
N LEU A 81 6.77 31.85 2.62
CA LEU A 81 6.51 31.93 1.18
C LEU A 81 6.67 33.36 0.65
N ARG A 82 6.11 34.37 1.33
CA ARG A 82 6.22 35.77 0.89
C ARG A 82 7.64 36.33 0.95
N THR A 83 8.44 35.87 1.91
CA THR A 83 9.84 36.30 2.09
C THR A 83 10.83 35.43 1.33
N ASP A 84 10.34 34.39 0.62
CA ASP A 84 11.13 33.36 -0.04
C ASP A 84 12.18 32.72 0.91
N ASP A 85 11.82 32.60 2.20
CA ASP A 85 12.67 32.01 3.24
C ASP A 85 12.61 30.49 3.17
N ARG A 86 13.37 29.96 2.20
CA ARG A 86 13.45 28.54 1.91
C ARG A 86 13.95 27.69 3.09
N ALA A 87 14.87 28.22 3.90
CA ALA A 87 15.39 27.49 5.05
C ALA A 87 14.27 27.24 6.06
N ASN A 88 13.50 28.29 6.38
CA ASN A 88 12.35 28.19 7.26
C ASN A 88 11.25 27.28 6.68
N LEU A 89 11.01 27.31 5.35
CA LEU A 89 10.06 26.38 4.72
C LEU A 89 10.50 24.91 4.85
N LEU A 90 11.81 24.63 4.72
CA LEU A 90 12.34 23.28 4.94
C LEU A 90 12.19 22.82 6.39
N ASP A 91 12.45 23.71 7.36
CA ASP A 91 12.27 23.43 8.78
C ASP A 91 10.79 23.15 9.11
N GLN A 92 9.88 23.95 8.56
CA GLN A 92 8.44 23.74 8.71
C GLN A 92 7.96 22.45 8.03
N ALA A 93 8.53 22.09 6.88
CA ALA A 93 8.24 20.84 6.20
C ALA A 93 8.74 19.62 7.01
N ASP A 94 9.90 19.72 7.64
CA ASP A 94 10.42 18.69 8.57
C ASP A 94 9.52 18.53 9.79
N GLU A 95 9.06 19.65 10.37
CA GLU A 95 8.13 19.65 11.50
C GLU A 95 6.81 18.95 11.12
N LEU A 96 6.23 19.28 9.96
CA LEU A 96 5.02 18.65 9.47
C LEU A 96 5.24 17.15 9.21
N ARG A 97 6.40 16.77 8.65
CA ARG A 97 6.78 15.36 8.45
C ARG A 97 6.79 14.60 9.77
N ALA A 98 7.43 15.16 10.79
CA ALA A 98 7.56 14.53 12.11
C ALA A 98 6.19 14.38 12.80
N GLN A 99 5.32 15.38 12.70
CA GLN A 99 4.00 15.35 13.35
C GLN A 99 3.01 14.42 12.67
N THR A 100 3.03 14.35 11.34
CA THR A 100 2.12 13.50 10.57
C THR A 100 2.63 12.07 10.43
N GLY A 101 3.92 11.83 10.63
CA GLY A 101 4.57 10.54 10.35
C GLY A 101 4.68 10.25 8.85
N ALA A 102 4.57 11.29 8.00
CA ALA A 102 4.76 11.17 6.56
C ALA A 102 6.23 10.80 6.24
N ASP A 103 6.43 10.11 5.11
CA ASP A 103 7.78 9.78 4.64
C ASP A 103 8.50 11.03 4.08
N TRP A 104 7.72 11.98 3.56
CA TRP A 104 8.19 13.27 3.08
C TRP A 104 7.06 14.30 3.04
N VAL A 105 7.44 15.57 3.00
CA VAL A 105 6.56 16.73 2.81
C VAL A 105 7.14 17.60 1.70
N LEU A 106 6.28 18.11 0.84
CA LEU A 106 6.60 19.15 -0.13
C LEU A 106 5.69 20.36 0.08
N ILE A 107 6.24 21.56 -0.12
CA ILE A 107 5.53 22.84 -0.06
C ILE A 107 5.74 23.54 -1.40
N VAL A 108 4.63 23.96 -2.01
CA VAL A 108 4.59 24.76 -3.23
C VAL A 108 3.94 26.12 -2.93
N ASP A 109 4.22 27.12 -3.76
CA ASP A 109 3.49 28.38 -3.73
C ASP A 109 2.12 28.29 -4.44
N GLU A 110 1.42 29.42 -4.51
CA GLU A 110 0.10 29.52 -5.16
C GLU A 110 0.13 29.19 -6.67
N GLY A 111 1.28 29.34 -7.31
CA GLY A 111 1.51 28.98 -8.71
C GLY A 111 1.84 27.50 -8.89
N GLY A 112 2.00 26.73 -7.81
CA GLY A 112 2.43 25.34 -7.87
C GLY A 112 3.94 25.16 -8.02
N VAL A 113 4.73 26.22 -7.81
CA VAL A 113 6.19 26.17 -7.89
C VAL A 113 6.76 25.64 -6.58
N LEU A 114 7.69 24.70 -6.67
CA LEU A 114 8.31 24.05 -5.51
C LEU A 114 9.16 25.02 -4.69
N LYS A 115 8.85 25.13 -3.40
CA LYS A 115 9.62 25.96 -2.46
C LYS A 115 10.42 25.13 -1.46
N ALA A 116 9.88 24.00 -1.01
CA ALA A 116 10.60 23.10 -0.11
C ALA A 116 10.20 21.64 -0.31
N TRP A 117 11.18 20.73 -0.22
CA TRP A 117 10.94 19.29 -0.25
C TRP A 117 11.88 18.55 0.69
N THR A 118 11.33 17.79 1.64
CA THR A 118 12.16 17.06 2.62
C THR A 118 12.92 15.88 2.03
N ALA A 119 12.41 15.26 0.94
CA ALA A 119 13.09 14.13 0.30
C ALA A 119 14.23 14.58 -0.63
N GLN A 120 14.09 15.77 -1.24
CA GLN A 120 15.08 16.35 -2.15
C GLN A 120 15.34 17.80 -1.76
N ARG A 121 16.13 18.00 -0.71
CA ARG A 121 16.41 19.33 -0.14
C ARG A 121 17.17 20.28 -1.06
N ALA A 122 17.74 19.78 -2.16
CA ALA A 122 18.38 20.61 -3.17
C ALA A 122 17.40 21.07 -4.27
N ALA A 123 16.23 20.41 -4.40
CA ALA A 123 15.24 20.76 -5.40
C ALA A 123 14.48 22.04 -4.99
N ALA A 124 14.28 22.93 -5.95
CA ALA A 124 13.56 24.20 -5.81
C ALA A 124 13.11 24.68 -7.19
N ASP A 125 12.10 25.52 -7.21
CA ASP A 125 11.61 26.27 -8.37
C ASP A 125 11.15 25.41 -9.57
N GLU A 126 10.84 24.14 -9.32
CA GLU A 126 10.21 23.24 -10.28
C GLU A 126 8.68 23.43 -10.26
N ASP A 127 8.08 23.50 -11.45
CA ASP A 127 6.64 23.69 -11.61
C ASP A 127 5.88 22.35 -11.51
N PHE A 128 5.03 22.23 -10.49
CA PHE A 128 4.17 21.07 -10.28
C PHE A 128 2.68 21.36 -10.54
N SER A 129 2.33 22.55 -11.03
CA SER A 129 0.94 22.98 -11.26
C SER A 129 0.18 22.05 -12.21
N ALA A 130 0.86 21.51 -13.22
CA ALA A 130 0.29 20.56 -14.18
C ALA A 130 0.08 19.14 -13.60
N GLY A 131 0.64 18.85 -12.42
CA GLY A 131 0.56 17.54 -11.78
C GLY A 131 -0.84 17.23 -11.25
N ALA A 132 -1.32 16.00 -11.48
CA ALA A 132 -2.67 15.59 -11.10
C ALA A 132 -2.97 15.67 -9.58
N LEU A 133 -1.95 15.62 -8.72
CA LEU A 133 -2.14 15.74 -7.26
C LEU A 133 -2.06 17.20 -6.80
N ILE A 134 -1.02 17.91 -7.24
CA ILE A 134 -0.73 19.28 -6.81
C ILE A 134 -1.67 20.27 -7.47
N GLY A 135 -1.90 20.19 -8.79
CA GLY A 135 -2.85 21.06 -9.49
C GLY A 135 -4.25 21.01 -8.89
N ARG A 136 -4.75 19.80 -8.57
CA ARG A 136 -6.04 19.65 -7.88
C ARG A 136 -6.02 20.17 -6.44
N ALA A 137 -4.89 20.10 -5.76
CA ALA A 137 -4.73 20.65 -4.40
C ALA A 137 -4.71 22.18 -4.39
N LEU A 138 -4.14 22.82 -5.42
CA LEU A 138 -4.18 24.27 -5.61
C LEU A 138 -5.61 24.80 -5.80
N GLU A 139 -6.52 23.98 -6.32
CA GLU A 139 -7.95 24.30 -6.36
C GLU A 139 -8.65 24.17 -4.99
N GLY A 140 -7.90 23.97 -3.90
CA GLY A 140 -8.42 23.81 -2.54
C GLY A 140 -8.98 22.41 -2.25
N ARG A 141 -8.75 21.42 -3.12
CA ARG A 141 -9.25 20.05 -2.93
C ARG A 141 -8.17 19.18 -2.29
N THR A 142 -8.49 18.50 -1.19
CA THR A 142 -7.55 17.48 -0.66
C THR A 142 -7.50 16.27 -1.60
N THR A 143 -6.32 15.98 -2.15
CA THR A 143 -6.09 14.91 -3.13
C THR A 143 -5.33 13.73 -2.53
N GLU A 144 -5.42 12.57 -3.16
CA GLU A 144 -4.64 11.37 -2.83
C GLU A 144 -4.21 10.65 -4.11
N GLY A 145 -3.06 9.97 -4.04
CA GLY A 145 -2.56 9.10 -5.10
C GLY A 145 -3.25 7.73 -5.10
N LEU A 146 -3.27 7.07 -6.26
CA LEU A 146 -3.77 5.70 -6.43
C LEU A 146 -2.76 4.66 -5.94
#